data_AF-A0A9D3W0Q1-F1
#
_entry.id   AF-A0A9D3W0Q1-F1
#
_cell.length_a   1.000
_cell.length_b   1.000
_cell.length_c   1.000
_cell.angle_alpha   90.00
_cell.angle_beta   90.00
_cell.angle_gamma   90.00
#
_symmetry.space_group_name_H-M   'P 1'
#
loop_
_entity.id
_entity.type
_entity.pdbx_description
1 polymer ?
#
loop_
_entity_poly.entity_id
_entity_poly.type
_entity_poly.pdbx_seq_one_letter_code
_entity_poly.pdbx_strand_id
1 'polypeptide(L)'
;MDRRRVQISDLEEKCYLFKFFHEADIVQVENGALWNFNNHLLIIHWLKEDEDPMQIPLVFANFWVQVHDLPSGSFLKVVARQFGNFIGKFIEYDT
;
A
#
# COMPACT_ATOMS: atom_id res chain seq x y z
N MET A 1 0.74 -12.57 28.90
CA MET A 1 0.27 -12.15 27.57
C MET A 1 1.23 -11.10 27.06
N ASP A 2 1.86 -11.37 25.91
CA ASP A 2 2.73 -10.39 25.25
C ASP A 2 1.90 -9.17 24.84
N ARG A 3 2.44 -7.97 25.05
CA ARG A 3 1.82 -6.68 24.68
C ARG A 3 2.41 -6.11 23.38
N ARG A 4 3.36 -6.79 22.76
CA ARG A 4 4.00 -6.35 21.51
C ARG A 4 3.04 -6.53 20.34
N ARG A 5 2.74 -5.43 19.64
CA ARG A 5 1.93 -5.43 18.40
C ARG A 5 2.77 -5.68 17.15
N VAL A 6 3.97 -5.09 17.11
CA VAL A 6 4.91 -5.19 16.00
C VAL A 6 6.34 -5.28 16.50
N GLN A 7 7.16 -6.06 15.80
CA GLN A 7 8.61 -6.06 15.89
C GLN A 7 9.18 -5.54 14.57
N ILE A 8 10.14 -4.62 14.64
CA ILE A 8 10.77 -4.03 13.47
C ILE A 8 12.24 -4.44 13.47
N SER A 9 12.73 -4.92 12.32
CA SER A 9 14.15 -5.26 12.11
C SER A 9 14.70 -4.43 10.95
N ASP A 10 15.90 -3.88 11.11
CA ASP A 10 16.64 -3.22 10.03
C ASP A 10 17.33 -4.31 9.17
N LEU A 11 17.10 -4.28 7.86
CA LEU A 11 17.68 -5.20 6.90
C LEU A 11 18.78 -4.54 6.04
N GLU A 12 19.18 -3.30 6.39
CA GLU A 12 20.10 -2.44 5.64
C GLU A 12 19.45 -1.75 4.42
N GLU A 13 20.17 -0.82 3.78
CA GLU A 13 19.74 -0.08 2.58
C GLU A 13 18.36 0.61 2.68
N LYS A 14 17.96 1.02 3.89
CA LYS A 14 16.64 1.59 4.20
C LYS A 14 15.47 0.59 4.01
N CYS A 15 15.77 -0.71 4.03
CA CYS A 15 14.80 -1.79 4.05
C CYS A 15 14.54 -2.23 5.50
N TYR A 16 13.27 -2.37 5.86
CA TYR A 16 12.84 -2.70 7.22
C TYR A 16 11.81 -3.83 7.17
N LEU A 17 11.98 -4.83 8.03
CA LEU A 17 11.03 -5.93 8.19
C LEU A 17 10.10 -5.66 9.37
N PHE A 18 8.80 -5.58 9.09
CA PHE A 18 7.75 -5.45 10.09
C PHE A 18 7.10 -6.81 10.34
N LYS A 19 7.27 -7.35 11.55
CA LYS A 19 6.59 -8.57 12.00
C LYS A 19 5.47 -8.20 12.95
N PHE A 20 4.23 -8.36 12.50
CA PHE A 20 3.04 -8.17 13.32
C PHE A 20 2.68 -9.44 14.08
N PHE A 21 2.13 -9.28 15.28
CA PHE A 21 1.71 -10.41 16.13
C PHE A 21 0.19 -10.58 16.19
N HIS A 22 -0.56 -9.64 15.63
CA HIS A 22 -2.02 -9.68 15.56
C HIS A 22 -2.50 -9.28 14.15
N GLU A 23 -3.42 -10.07 13.60
CA GLU A 23 -4.01 -9.84 12.27
C GLU A 23 -4.72 -8.48 12.17
N ALA A 24 -5.35 -8.03 13.25
CA ALA A 24 -6.01 -6.72 13.30
C ALA A 24 -5.04 -5.55 13.02
N ASP A 25 -3.77 -5.67 13.45
CA ASP A 25 -2.75 -4.65 13.19
C ASP A 25 -2.33 -4.66 11.70
N ILE A 26 -2.32 -5.84 11.05
CA ILE A 26 -2.04 -5.98 9.60
C ILE A 26 -3.15 -5.32 8.79
N VAL A 27 -4.41 -5.65 9.08
CA VAL A 27 -5.59 -5.12 8.38
C VAL A 27 -5.64 -3.60 8.47
N GLN A 28 -5.25 -3.03 9.62
CA GLN A 28 -5.18 -1.57 9.77
C GLN A 28 -4.13 -0.94 8.85
N VAL A 29 -2.96 -1.57 8.70
CA VAL A 29 -1.89 -1.08 7.82
C VAL A 29 -2.28 -1.21 6.35
N GLU A 30 -2.93 -2.33 5.98
CA GLU A 30 -3.38 -2.60 4.62
C GLU A 30 -4.45 -1.60 4.15
N ASN A 31 -5.45 -1.34 4.99
CA ASN A 31 -6.54 -0.42 4.66
C ASN A 31 -6.12 1.06 4.71
N GLY A 32 -5.03 1.38 5.43
CA GLY A 32 -4.61 2.75 5.72
C GLY A 32 -3.93 3.51 4.57
N ALA A 33 -3.81 2.91 3.38
CA ALA A 33 -3.24 3.45 2.13
C ALA A 33 -2.31 4.68 2.25
N LEU A 34 -1.02 4.49 1.93
CA LEU A 34 0.10 5.45 2.02
C LEU A 34 0.50 5.83 3.45
N TRP A 35 1.47 5.09 3.98
CA TRP A 35 2.09 5.42 5.27
C TRP A 35 3.28 6.33 5.07
N ASN A 36 3.28 7.47 5.75
CA ASN A 36 4.44 8.35 5.81
C ASN A 36 5.12 8.25 7.18
N PHE A 37 6.44 8.18 7.19
CA PHE A 37 7.26 8.28 8.40
C PHE A 37 8.28 9.40 8.23
N ASN A 38 8.29 10.38 9.13
CA ASN A 38 9.17 11.57 9.03
C ASN A 38 9.12 12.25 7.65
N ASN A 39 7.92 12.40 7.08
CA ASN A 39 7.71 12.99 5.74
C ASN A 39 8.36 12.20 4.58
N HIS A 40 8.69 10.93 4.81
CA HIS A 40 9.09 9.98 3.79
C HIS A 40 8.01 8.91 3.60
N LEU A 41 7.66 8.65 2.34
CA LEU A 41 6.72 7.59 1.99
C LEU A 41 7.34 6.22 2.26
N LEU A 42 6.61 5.38 2.98
CA LEU A 42 6.94 3.96 3.13
C LEU A 42 6.37 3.19 1.93
N ILE A 43 7.24 2.47 1.24
CA ILE A 43 6.85 1.50 0.23
C ILE A 43 6.75 0.15 0.92
N ILE A 44 5.55 -0.43 0.91
CA ILE A 44 5.22 -1.63 1.68
C ILE A 44 4.96 -2.79 0.71
N HIS A 45 5.58 -3.93 1.00
CA HIS A 45 5.32 -5.20 0.34
C HIS A 45 4.95 -6.26 1.38
N TRP A 46 3.87 -6.99 1.14
CA TRP A 46 3.47 -8.11 1.99
C TRP A 46 4.27 -9.36 1.61
N LEU A 47 5.28 -9.67 2.42
CA LEU A 47 6.23 -10.76 2.19
C LEU A 47 5.55 -12.13 2.19
N LYS A 48 5.82 -12.96 1.18
CA LYS A 48 5.41 -14.37 1.12
C LYS A 48 6.48 -15.29 1.70
N GLU A 49 6.10 -16.53 2.04
CA GLU A 49 6.98 -17.49 2.73
C GLU A 49 8.33 -17.77 2.01
N ASP A 50 8.38 -17.64 0.69
CA ASP A 50 9.57 -17.93 -0.13
C ASP A 50 10.25 -16.68 -0.71
N GLU A 51 9.86 -15.48 -0.28
CA GLU A 51 10.45 -14.24 -0.80
C GLU A 51 11.63 -13.78 0.07
N ASP A 52 12.74 -13.43 -0.58
CA ASP A 52 13.85 -12.72 0.06
C ASP A 52 13.52 -11.22 0.10
N PRO A 53 13.31 -10.61 1.28
CA PRO A 53 12.96 -9.19 1.39
C PRO A 53 14.00 -8.25 0.77
N MET A 54 15.26 -8.68 0.65
CA MET A 54 16.33 -7.89 0.03
C MET A 54 16.30 -7.93 -1.51
N GLN A 55 15.57 -8.88 -2.10
CA GLN A 55 15.44 -9.02 -3.56
C GLN A 55 14.15 -8.39 -4.11
N ILE A 56 13.29 -7.86 -3.24
CA ILE A 56 12.00 -7.29 -3.63
C ILE A 56 12.19 -5.82 -4.03
N PRO A 57 11.89 -5.44 -5.27
CA PRO A 57 11.99 -4.06 -5.70
C PRO A 57 10.88 -3.20 -5.07
N LEU A 58 11.22 -2.49 -4.00
CA LEU A 58 10.35 -1.52 -3.33
C LEU A 58 10.28 -0.21 -4.12
N VAL A 59 9.67 -0.23 -5.32
CA VAL A 59 9.62 0.93 -6.25
C VAL A 59 8.20 1.36 -6.65
N PHE A 60 7.18 0.63 -6.21
CA PHE A 60 5.77 0.94 -6.50
C PHE A 60 5.00 1.18 -5.20
N ALA A 61 4.11 2.17 -5.20
CA ALA A 61 3.16 2.41 -4.12
C ALA A 61 1.76 2.65 -4.69
N ASN A 62 0.74 2.30 -3.91
CA ASN A 62 -0.65 2.48 -4.29
C ASN A 62 -1.16 3.83 -3.80
N PHE A 63 -1.84 4.58 -4.67
CA PHE A 63 -2.38 5.90 -4.36
C PHE A 63 -3.87 5.96 -4.70
N TRP A 64 -4.62 6.65 -3.86
CA TRP A 64 -5.92 7.19 -4.25
C TRP A 64 -5.71 8.44 -5.09
N VAL A 65 -6.28 8.45 -6.30
CA VAL A 65 -6.25 9.61 -7.19
C VAL A 65 -7.65 10.17 -7.29
N GLN A 66 -7.82 11.41 -6.86
CA GLN A 66 -9.08 12.13 -7.01
C GLN A 66 -9.13 12.76 -8.40
N VAL A 67 -10.19 12.45 -9.15
CA VAL A 67 -10.45 13.02 -10.48
C VAL A 67 -11.54 14.08 -10.34
N HIS A 68 -11.23 15.30 -10.80
CA HIS A 68 -12.16 16.43 -10.75
C HIS A 68 -12.83 16.65 -12.11
N ASP A 69 -13.91 17.42 -12.11
CA ASP A 69 -14.62 17.90 -13.30
C ASP A 69 -15.14 16.79 -14.26
N LEU A 70 -15.49 15.63 -13.70
CA LEU A 70 -16.12 14.55 -14.47
C LEU A 70 -17.60 14.90 -14.80
N PRO A 71 -18.05 14.71 -16.06
CA PRO A 71 -19.45 14.88 -16.42
C PRO A 71 -20.38 14.00 -15.57
N SER A 72 -21.58 14.49 -15.27
CA SER A 72 -22.60 13.71 -14.54
C SER A 72 -22.89 12.38 -15.24
N GLY A 73 -22.85 11.26 -14.51
CA GLY A 73 -23.02 9.91 -15.06
C GLY A 73 -21.72 9.19 -15.43
N SER A 74 -20.55 9.83 -15.24
CA SER A 74 -19.23 9.24 -15.53
C SER A 74 -18.65 8.37 -14.42
N PHE A 75 -19.36 8.20 -13.29
CA PHE A 75 -18.94 7.39 -12.13
C PHE A 75 -19.10 5.88 -12.35
N LEU A 76 -18.86 5.42 -13.57
CA LEU A 76 -18.88 4.01 -13.93
C LEU A 76 -17.51 3.41 -13.63
N LYS A 77 -17.48 2.21 -13.04
CA LYS A 77 -16.25 1.43 -12.83
C LYS A 77 -15.39 1.31 -14.09
N VAL A 78 -16.02 1.26 -15.27
CA VAL A 78 -15.33 1.22 -16.57
C VAL A 78 -14.51 2.48 -16.81
N VAL A 79 -15.06 3.66 -16.51
CA VAL A 79 -14.40 4.95 -16.67
C VAL A 79 -13.26 5.08 -15.64
N ALA A 80 -13.52 4.74 -14.36
CA ALA A 80 -12.49 4.72 -13.33
C ALA A 80 -11.30 3.80 -13.69
N ARG A 81 -11.59 2.62 -14.24
CA ARG A 81 -10.56 1.70 -14.73
C ARG A 81 -9.77 2.26 -15.90
N GLN A 82 -10.42 2.93 -16.85
CA GLN A 82 -9.75 3.57 -17.98
C GLN A 82 -8.78 4.65 -17.52
N PHE A 83 -9.22 5.55 -16.64
CA PHE A 83 -8.33 6.57 -16.07
C PHE A 83 -7.21 5.97 -15.22
N GLY A 84 -7.53 5.03 -14.32
CA GLY A 84 -6.54 4.38 -13.47
C GLY A 84 -5.46 3.65 -14.26
N ASN A 85 -5.84 2.97 -15.35
CA ASN A 85 -4.89 2.30 -16.24
C ASN A 85 -4.14 3.26 -17.18
N PHE A 86 -4.68 4.46 -17.43
CA PHE A 86 -3.96 5.51 -18.15
C PHE A 86 -2.85 6.11 -17.28
N ILE A 87 -3.10 6.33 -16.00
CA ILE A 87 -2.13 6.88 -15.04
C ILE A 87 -1.12 5.82 -14.59
N GLY A 88 -1.56 4.57 -14.39
CA GLY A 88 -0.73 3.47 -13.92
C GLY A 88 -1.45 2.14 -14.01
N LYS A 89 -1.58 1.43 -12.88
CA LYS A 89 -2.37 0.19 -12.78
C LYS A 89 -3.58 0.45 -11.90
N PHE A 90 -4.77 0.30 -12.47
CA PHE A 90 -6.01 0.37 -11.69
C PHE A 90 -6.07 -0.78 -10.67
N ILE A 91 -6.40 -0.43 -9.42
CA ILE A 91 -6.58 -1.38 -8.31
C ILE A 91 -8.04 -1.36 -7.88
N GLU A 92 -8.50 -0.20 -7.43
CA GLU A 92 -9.83 0.01 -6.86
C GLU A 92 -10.36 1.39 -7.23
N TYR A 93 -11.67 1.59 -7.04
CA TYR A 93 -12.34 2.88 -7.11
C TYR A 93 -13.33 2.99 -5.96
N ASP A 94 -13.53 4.22 -5.47
CA ASP A 94 -14.55 4.55 -4.50
C ASP A 94 -15.74 5.23 -5.21
N THR A 95 -16.95 5.13 -4.65
CA THR A 95 -18.21 5.69 -5.21
C THR A 95 -18.87 6.68 -4.29
#